data_AF-A0AB36RLG4-F1
#
_entry.id   AF-A0AB36RLG4-F1
#
_cell.length_a   1.000
_cell.length_b   1.000
_cell.length_c   1.000
_cell.angle_alpha   90.00
_cell.angle_beta   90.00
_cell.angle_gamma   90.00
#
_symmetry.space_group_name_H-M   'P 1'
#
loop_
_entity.id
_entity.type
_entity.pdbx_description
1 polymer ?
#
loop_
_entity_poly.entity_id
_entity_poly.type
_entity_poly.pdbx_seq_one_letter_code
_entity_poly.pdbx_strand_id
1 'polypeptide(L)'
;MPKDIASGAIYGHTVHVMDLGGVTVIAMDTGRVSDVVVDMRREGFHADSSADLVEVTHAEGFTVLGTHAGPVERFMDVRVRTALSKLPQSVTAAWFESDWVLAEMDRASAADEWDETLAPLALLADAARTLPPESAEPLSFGYPTRDMPAPAPALVEEASPSTETVQRPDEPLEMPTRITGARRGDIDYSDLGGDEVAPIADGHPADADAPADLTRVRREQRPPSIFDDSRPSTRPDTDPEQHMERNTDE
;
A
#
# COMPACT_ATOMS: atom_id res chain seq x y z
N MET A 1 23.38 19.05 26.55
CA MET A 1 22.65 20.20 25.99
C MET A 1 23.11 20.40 24.57
N PRO A 2 22.20 20.39 23.59
CA PRO A 2 22.52 20.67 22.20
C PRO A 2 23.19 22.04 22.06
N LYS A 3 24.12 22.16 21.13
CA LYS A 3 24.81 23.41 20.77
C LYS A 3 24.78 23.60 19.25
N ASP A 4 25.05 24.82 18.81
CA ASP A 4 25.25 25.17 17.40
C ASP A 4 24.11 24.66 16.49
N ILE A 5 22.88 25.00 16.87
CA ILE A 5 21.67 24.52 16.19
C ILE A 5 21.39 25.40 14.96
N ALA A 6 21.38 24.77 13.79
CA ALA A 6 20.83 25.34 12.56
C ALA A 6 19.51 24.63 12.22
N SER A 7 18.49 25.41 11.82
CA SER A 7 17.16 24.90 11.51
C SER A 7 16.71 25.34 10.12
N GLY A 8 16.00 24.49 9.40
CA GLY A 8 15.50 24.78 8.06
C GLY A 8 14.41 23.82 7.61
N ALA A 9 14.04 23.92 6.33
CA ALA A 9 13.14 22.99 5.67
C ALA A 9 13.76 22.54 4.34
N ILE A 10 13.91 21.23 4.16
CA ILE A 10 14.61 20.61 3.03
C ILE A 10 13.82 19.36 2.62
N TYR A 11 13.61 19.16 1.31
CA TYR A 11 12.82 18.04 0.77
C TYR A 11 11.39 17.91 1.33
N GLY A 12 10.83 18.98 1.90
CA GLY A 12 9.50 18.96 2.51
C GLY A 12 9.48 18.60 4.00
N HIS A 13 10.65 18.40 4.60
CA HIS A 13 10.81 18.11 6.03
C HIS A 13 11.48 19.27 6.75
N THR A 14 11.09 19.51 8.00
CA THR A 14 11.82 20.29 9.00
C THR A 14 13.11 19.57 9.32
N VAL A 15 14.23 20.30 9.28
CA VAL A 15 15.56 19.78 9.54
C VAL A 15 16.25 20.61 10.62
N HIS A 16 16.95 19.91 11.51
CA HIS A 16 17.86 20.50 12.49
C HIS A 16 19.25 19.87 12.37
N VAL A 17 20.28 20.69 12.30
CA VAL A 17 21.68 20.27 12.43
C VAL A 17 22.19 20.81 13.75
N MET A 18 22.77 19.97 14.59
CA MET A 18 23.24 20.36 15.92
C MET A 18 24.44 19.54 16.38
N ASP A 19 25.23 20.10 17.30
CA ASP A 19 26.23 19.34 18.04
C ASP A 19 25.61 18.77 19.33
N LEU A 20 25.65 17.44 19.45
CA LEU A 20 25.24 16.71 20.63
C LEU A 20 26.41 15.88 21.17
N GLY A 21 26.96 16.25 22.32
CA GLY A 21 28.04 15.46 22.94
C GLY A 21 29.37 15.48 22.16
N GLY A 22 29.57 16.47 21.30
CA GLY A 22 30.76 16.62 20.46
C GLY A 22 30.69 15.79 19.18
N VAL A 23 29.50 15.35 18.76
CA VAL A 23 29.24 14.75 17.45
C VAL A 23 28.14 15.55 16.75
N THR A 24 28.26 15.68 15.43
CA THR A 24 27.25 16.35 14.62
C THR A 24 26.08 15.40 14.42
N VAL A 25 24.86 15.90 14.67
CA VAL A 25 23.62 15.17 14.45
C VAL A 25 22.74 15.98 13.50
N ILE A 26 22.25 15.32 12.45
CA ILE A 26 21.25 15.86 11.54
C ILE A 26 19.92 15.16 11.85
N ALA A 27 18.92 15.92 12.27
CA ALA A 27 17.58 15.43 12.57
C ALA A 27 16.59 15.94 11.52
N MET A 28 15.69 15.07 11.08
CA MET A 28 14.65 15.37 10.10
C MET A 28 13.30 14.84 10.56
N ASP A 29 12.24 15.63 10.42
CA ASP A 29 10.90 15.20 10.84
C ASP A 29 10.35 14.14 9.88
N THR A 30 9.68 13.15 10.44
CA THR A 30 8.99 12.08 9.71
C THR A 30 7.50 12.38 9.52
N GLY A 31 7.01 13.43 10.18
CA GLY A 31 5.64 13.95 10.12
C GLY A 31 4.57 13.11 10.82
N ARG A 32 4.91 12.01 11.50
CA ARG A 32 3.98 11.28 12.39
C ARG A 32 4.74 10.51 13.46
N VAL A 33 4.26 10.57 14.70
CA VAL A 33 4.84 9.87 15.84
C VAL A 33 4.62 8.36 15.73
N SER A 34 5.67 7.58 16.01
CA SER A 34 5.67 6.12 16.13
C SER A 34 6.34 5.70 17.43
N ASP A 35 5.75 4.72 18.13
CA ASP A 35 6.35 4.09 19.33
C ASP A 35 7.44 3.07 19.00
N VAL A 36 7.58 2.70 17.71
CA VAL A 36 8.64 1.82 17.26
C VAL A 36 9.92 2.64 17.07
N VAL A 37 10.95 2.29 17.84
CA VAL A 37 12.31 2.79 17.65
C VAL A 37 13.04 1.85 16.68
N VAL A 38 13.71 2.43 15.70
CA VAL A 38 14.56 1.72 14.74
C VAL A 38 15.95 2.34 14.82
N ASP A 39 16.98 1.54 15.05
CA ASP A 39 18.36 2.01 15.21
C ASP A 39 19.25 1.28 14.19
N MET A 40 19.84 2.03 13.27
CA MET A 40 20.65 1.51 12.17
C MET A 40 22.08 1.94 12.39
N ARG A 41 22.96 1.00 12.70
CA ARG A 41 24.35 1.26 13.07
C ARG A 41 25.28 0.73 12.02
N ARG A 42 26.22 1.55 11.57
CA ARG A 42 27.22 1.10 10.60
C ARG A 42 28.02 -0.06 11.20
N GLU A 43 28.33 -1.07 10.40
CA GLU A 43 29.08 -2.24 10.87
C GLU A 43 30.40 -1.83 11.53
N GLY A 44 30.67 -2.39 12.72
CA GLY A 44 31.84 -2.04 13.55
C GLY A 44 31.66 -0.80 14.43
N PHE A 45 30.57 -0.05 14.29
CA PHE A 45 30.19 0.97 15.26
C PHE A 45 29.54 0.32 16.48
N HIS A 46 30.05 0.64 17.67
CA HIS A 46 29.55 0.11 18.94
C HIS A 46 29.15 1.27 19.84
N ALA A 47 27.86 1.30 20.19
CA ALA A 47 27.29 2.20 21.16
C ALA A 47 26.52 1.41 22.22
N ASP A 48 26.35 2.00 23.39
CA ASP A 48 25.46 1.44 24.40
C ASP A 48 24.05 1.30 23.80
N SER A 49 23.43 0.15 24.03
CA SER A 49 22.11 -0.18 23.48
C SER A 49 21.12 -0.29 24.61
N SER A 50 19.91 0.22 24.41
CA SER A 50 18.82 -0.05 25.32
C SER A 50 18.50 -1.55 25.32
N ALA A 51 18.03 -2.07 26.46
CA ALA A 51 17.82 -3.51 26.66
C ALA A 51 16.67 -4.09 25.81
N ASP A 52 15.80 -3.23 25.28
CA ASP A 52 14.64 -3.57 24.45
C ASP A 52 14.94 -3.55 22.95
N LEU A 53 16.12 -3.06 22.52
CA LEU A 53 16.55 -3.13 21.14
C LEU A 53 17.03 -4.55 20.80
N VAL A 54 16.42 -5.15 19.79
CA VAL A 54 16.84 -6.43 19.23
C VAL A 54 17.36 -6.24 17.81
N GLU A 55 18.40 -6.98 17.44
CA GLU A 55 18.88 -7.03 16.06
C GLU A 55 17.82 -7.70 15.18
N VAL A 56 17.48 -7.05 14.07
CA VAL A 56 16.45 -7.51 13.13
C VAL A 56 17.08 -7.98 11.82
N THR A 57 18.00 -7.19 11.25
CA THR A 57 18.63 -7.52 9.96
C THR A 57 19.94 -6.78 9.72
N HIS A 58 20.62 -7.12 8.62
CA HIS A 58 21.77 -6.38 8.10
C HIS A 58 21.47 -5.89 6.68
N ALA A 59 21.82 -4.64 6.38
CA ALA A 59 21.60 -4.04 5.07
C ALA A 59 22.62 -2.93 4.78
N GLU A 60 23.23 -2.97 3.58
CA GLU A 60 24.09 -1.90 3.05
C GLU A 60 25.22 -1.44 4.01
N GLY A 61 25.80 -2.38 4.76
CA GLY A 61 26.86 -2.08 5.74
C GLY A 61 26.34 -1.53 7.07
N PHE A 62 25.06 -1.71 7.38
CA PHE A 62 24.43 -1.40 8.66
C PHE A 62 23.82 -2.64 9.31
N THR A 63 23.99 -2.74 10.62
CA THR A 63 23.19 -3.59 11.51
C THR A 63 21.94 -2.81 11.92
N VAL A 64 20.75 -3.36 11.66
CA VAL A 64 19.47 -2.73 11.96
C VAL A 64 18.85 -3.40 13.20
N LEU A 65 18.62 -2.59 14.22
CA LEU A 65 17.96 -2.96 15.46
C LEU A 65 16.60 -2.27 15.57
N GLY A 66 15.72 -2.77 16.42
CA GLY A 66 14.52 -2.05 16.82
C GLY A 66 13.78 -2.68 17.98
N THR A 67 12.80 -1.98 18.51
CA THR A 67 11.98 -2.46 19.64
C THR A 67 10.98 -3.53 19.23
N HIS A 68 10.61 -3.56 17.94
CA HIS A 68 9.65 -4.53 17.39
C HIS A 68 10.11 -5.03 16.02
N ALA A 69 10.54 -6.29 15.94
CA ALA A 69 11.06 -6.87 14.70
C ALA A 69 10.07 -6.82 13.52
N GLY A 70 8.80 -7.18 13.74
CA GLY A 70 7.81 -7.23 12.65
C GLY A 70 7.56 -5.89 11.93
N PRO A 71 7.30 -4.78 12.66
CA PRO A 71 7.29 -3.44 12.08
C PRO A 71 8.59 -3.06 11.36
N VAL A 72 9.76 -3.35 11.93
CA VAL A 72 11.06 -3.06 11.33
C VAL A 72 11.25 -3.82 10.02
N GLU A 73 10.95 -5.12 9.98
CA GLU A 73 11.02 -5.95 8.76
C GLU A 73 10.16 -5.37 7.62
N ARG A 74 8.97 -4.85 7.93
CA ARG A 74 8.09 -4.20 6.94
C ARG A 74 8.59 -2.82 6.52
N PHE A 75 9.21 -2.10 7.45
CA PHE A 75 9.83 -0.80 7.21
C PHE A 75 11.06 -0.93 6.29
N MET A 76 11.80 -2.04 6.35
CA MET A 76 12.97 -2.32 5.52
C MET A 76 12.63 -2.60 4.04
N ASP A 77 12.08 -1.59 3.36
CA ASP A 77 11.76 -1.61 1.93
C ASP A 77 12.93 -1.15 1.04
N VAL A 78 12.67 -1.03 -0.27
CA VAL A 78 13.67 -0.59 -1.25
C VAL A 78 14.15 0.85 -1.02
N ARG A 79 13.33 1.73 -0.45
CA ARG A 79 13.68 3.13 -0.16
C ARG A 79 14.68 3.19 0.98
N VAL A 80 14.43 2.44 2.06
CA VAL A 80 15.37 2.35 3.19
C VAL A 80 16.72 1.78 2.73
N ARG A 81 16.73 0.68 1.98
CA ARG A 81 17.97 0.12 1.41
C ARG A 81 18.69 1.11 0.51
N THR A 82 17.96 1.80 -0.36
CA THR A 82 18.55 2.82 -1.22
C THR A 82 19.16 3.95 -0.39
N ALA A 83 18.48 4.43 0.64
CA ALA A 83 19.00 5.46 1.52
C ALA A 83 20.28 5.01 2.23
N LEU A 84 20.27 3.82 2.84
CA LEU A 84 21.44 3.26 3.53
C LEU A 84 22.65 3.13 2.58
N SER A 85 22.43 2.70 1.33
CA SER A 85 23.50 2.61 0.31
C SER A 85 24.08 3.97 -0.12
N LYS A 86 23.36 5.07 0.16
CA LYS A 86 23.73 6.43 -0.21
C LYS A 86 24.21 7.28 0.95
N LEU A 87 24.02 6.83 2.20
CA LEU A 87 24.55 7.53 3.36
C LEU A 87 26.08 7.59 3.30
N PRO A 88 26.69 8.78 3.45
CA PRO A 88 28.14 8.91 3.41
C PRO A 88 28.79 8.13 4.56
N GLN A 89 30.06 7.75 4.36
CA GLN A 89 30.79 6.92 5.33
C GLN A 89 30.91 7.59 6.70
N SER A 90 30.90 8.92 6.74
CA SER A 90 30.88 9.71 7.97
C SER A 90 29.62 9.51 8.79
N VAL A 91 28.49 9.03 8.24
CA VAL A 91 27.33 8.66 9.04
C VAL A 91 27.59 7.34 9.74
N THR A 92 27.73 7.36 11.07
CA THR A 92 28.06 6.21 11.91
C THR A 92 26.80 5.46 12.36
N ALA A 93 25.70 6.18 12.57
CA ALA A 93 24.40 5.62 12.91
C ALA A 93 23.27 6.51 12.40
N ALA A 94 22.10 5.92 12.17
CA ALA A 94 20.86 6.64 11.96
C ALA A 94 19.71 5.93 12.68
N TRP A 95 18.87 6.68 13.39
CA TRP A 95 17.79 6.09 14.18
C TRP A 95 16.50 6.89 14.09
N PHE A 96 15.39 6.21 14.33
CA PHE A 96 14.05 6.74 14.36
C PHE A 96 13.53 6.67 15.78
N GLU A 97 13.04 7.78 16.29
CA GLU A 97 12.42 7.87 17.60
C GLU A 97 11.34 8.95 17.58
N SER A 98 10.17 8.63 18.12
CA SER A 98 9.00 9.52 18.10
C SER A 98 8.63 9.93 16.65
N ASP A 99 8.70 11.21 16.30
CA ASP A 99 8.45 11.76 14.97
C ASP A 99 9.72 12.20 14.23
N TRP A 100 10.91 11.74 14.64
CA TRP A 100 12.18 12.13 14.04
C TRP A 100 12.99 10.96 13.51
N VAL A 101 13.72 11.20 12.43
CA VAL A 101 14.89 10.42 12.05
C VAL A 101 16.14 11.27 12.30
N LEU A 102 17.16 10.66 12.88
CA LEU A 102 18.42 11.31 13.20
C LEU A 102 19.55 10.55 12.53
N ALA A 103 20.56 11.27 12.05
CA ALA A 103 21.82 10.73 11.56
C ALA A 103 22.96 11.30 12.41
N GLU A 104 23.72 10.42 13.04
CA GLU A 104 24.97 10.76 13.72
C GLU A 104 26.12 10.72 12.72
N MET A 105 26.92 11.78 12.72
CA MET A 105 28.12 11.88 11.92
C MET A 105 29.38 11.75 12.78
N ASP A 106 30.45 11.21 12.18
CA ASP A 106 31.79 11.25 12.74
C ASP A 106 32.17 12.70 13.07
N ARG A 107 32.87 12.89 14.18
CA ARG A 107 33.43 14.16 14.64
C ARG A 107 34.33 14.82 13.59
N ALA A 108 34.95 14.04 12.71
CA ALA A 108 35.79 14.54 11.62
C ALA A 108 35.03 14.92 10.34
N SER A 109 33.70 14.84 10.33
CA SER A 109 32.89 15.12 9.13
C SER A 109 33.07 16.54 8.60
N ALA A 110 33.21 16.65 7.28
CA ALA A 110 33.27 17.91 6.56
C ALA A 110 31.86 18.43 6.23
N ALA A 111 31.74 19.74 6.00
CA ALA A 111 30.47 20.38 5.68
C ALA A 111 29.79 19.80 4.41
N ASP A 112 30.56 19.45 3.39
CA ASP A 112 30.02 18.88 2.14
C ASP A 112 29.35 17.51 2.38
N GLU A 113 29.82 16.74 3.37
CA GLU A 113 29.22 15.44 3.72
C GLU A 113 27.86 15.61 4.42
N TRP A 114 27.60 16.79 5.01
CA TRP A 114 26.31 17.09 5.62
C TRP A 114 25.25 17.23 4.52
N ASP A 115 25.59 17.95 3.44
CA ASP A 115 24.69 18.12 2.29
C ASP A 115 24.40 16.79 1.60
N GLU A 116 25.40 15.91 1.47
CA GLU A 116 25.25 14.56 0.94
C GLU A 116 24.33 13.67 1.80
N THR A 117 24.27 13.93 3.12
CA THR A 117 23.42 13.18 4.06
C THR A 117 21.93 13.55 3.93
N LEU A 118 21.61 14.78 3.51
CA LEU A 118 20.23 15.30 3.52
C LEU A 118 19.27 14.49 2.63
N ALA A 119 19.67 14.13 1.41
CA ALA A 119 18.79 13.42 0.48
C ALA A 119 18.51 11.97 0.91
N PRO A 120 19.50 11.16 1.32
CA PRO A 120 19.25 9.85 1.93
C PRO A 120 18.39 9.94 3.20
N LEU A 121 18.63 10.94 4.06
CA LEU A 121 17.86 11.12 5.29
C LEU A 121 16.39 11.48 5.01
N ALA A 122 16.11 12.27 3.97
CA ALA A 122 14.75 12.52 3.51
C ALA A 122 14.05 11.24 3.04
N LEU A 123 14.77 10.38 2.31
CA LEU A 123 14.22 9.09 1.89
C LEU A 123 13.91 8.17 3.08
N LEU A 124 14.71 8.24 4.15
CA LEU A 124 14.44 7.59 5.43
C LEU A 124 13.21 8.18 6.13
N ALA A 125 13.09 9.50 6.18
CA ALA A 125 11.93 10.19 6.77
C ALA A 125 10.62 9.82 6.04
N ASP A 126 10.64 9.77 4.71
CA ASP A 126 9.52 9.31 3.89
C ASP A 126 9.18 7.83 4.10
N ALA A 127 10.21 7.00 4.34
CA ALA A 127 10.01 5.58 4.64
C ALA A 127 9.36 5.37 6.01
N ALA A 128 9.62 6.24 6.99
CA ALA A 128 9.07 6.13 8.35
C ALA A 128 7.54 6.09 8.39
N ARG A 129 6.85 6.58 7.35
CA ARG A 129 5.38 6.47 7.22
C ARG A 129 4.86 5.03 7.16
N THR A 130 5.72 4.04 6.98
CA THR A 130 5.35 2.62 7.08
C THR A 130 5.42 2.08 8.51
N LEU A 131 6.03 2.81 9.44
CA LEU A 131 5.99 2.47 10.86
C LEU A 131 4.56 2.70 11.41
N PRO A 132 4.10 1.85 12.34
CA PRO A 132 2.79 2.02 12.94
C PRO A 132 2.74 3.34 13.72
N PRO A 133 1.74 4.20 13.51
CA PRO A 133 1.62 5.43 14.27
C PRO A 133 1.20 5.12 15.72
N GLU A 134 1.62 5.97 16.67
CA GLU A 134 1.22 5.86 18.09
C GLU A 134 -0.31 5.84 18.24
N SER A 135 -1.01 6.67 17.45
CA SER A 135 -2.47 6.67 17.38
C SER A 135 -2.97 6.42 15.95
N ALA A 136 -3.87 5.44 15.83
CA ALA A 136 -4.59 5.19 14.59
C ALA A 136 -5.82 6.12 14.52
N GLU A 137 -5.78 7.11 13.62
CA GLU A 137 -6.97 7.90 13.32
C GLU A 137 -8.04 6.99 12.71
N PRO A 138 -9.28 7.01 13.22
CA PRO A 138 -10.36 6.22 12.64
C PRO A 138 -10.63 6.68 11.21
N LEU A 139 -10.60 5.74 10.27
CA LEU A 139 -10.95 5.99 8.88
C LEU A 139 -12.44 6.39 8.79
N SER A 140 -12.69 7.65 8.44
CA SER A 140 -14.03 8.13 8.16
C SER A 140 -14.39 7.84 6.70
N PHE A 141 -15.38 6.98 6.49
CA PHE A 141 -15.95 6.75 5.18
C PHE A 141 -17.20 7.61 5.04
N GLY A 142 -17.27 8.43 3.98
CA GLY A 142 -18.44 9.29 3.70
C GLY A 142 -19.73 8.52 3.42
N TYR A 143 -19.61 7.20 3.17
CA TYR A 143 -20.72 6.29 3.01
C TYR A 143 -20.39 4.97 3.70
N PRO A 144 -21.30 4.40 4.51
CA PRO A 144 -21.12 3.05 5.03
C PRO A 144 -21.01 2.08 3.85
N THR A 145 -19.87 1.39 3.72
CA THR A 145 -19.70 0.34 2.71
C THR A 145 -20.55 -0.90 3.03
N ARG A 146 -20.99 -1.03 4.29
CA ARG A 146 -22.00 -1.97 4.80
C ARG A 146 -22.73 -1.34 5.98
N ASP A 147 -24.01 -1.66 6.16
CA ASP A 147 -24.73 -1.37 7.41
C ASP A 147 -24.08 -2.16 8.55
N MET A 148 -23.24 -1.49 9.32
CA MET A 148 -22.78 -2.00 10.61
C MET A 148 -23.79 -1.58 11.68
N PRO A 149 -24.30 -2.51 12.50
CA PRO A 149 -25.05 -2.12 13.68
C PRO A 149 -24.19 -1.21 14.54
N ALA A 150 -24.82 -0.20 15.16
CA ALA A 150 -24.11 0.71 16.06
C ALA A 150 -23.30 -0.11 17.08
N PRO A 151 -22.04 0.28 17.38
CA PRO A 151 -21.25 -0.41 18.39
C PRO A 151 -22.08 -0.44 19.68
N ALA A 152 -22.34 -1.66 20.18
CA ALA A 152 -23.02 -1.80 21.45
C ALA A 152 -22.21 -1.04 22.51
N PRO A 153 -22.86 -0.35 23.47
CA PRO A 153 -22.15 0.29 24.56
C PRO A 153 -21.22 -0.74 25.18
N ALA A 154 -19.93 -0.38 25.32
CA ALA A 154 -18.95 -1.24 25.96
C ALA A 154 -19.50 -1.60 27.34
N LEU A 155 -19.83 -2.88 27.52
CA LEU A 155 -20.07 -3.41 28.86
C LEU A 155 -18.75 -3.23 29.59
N VAL A 156 -18.77 -2.38 30.63
CA VAL A 156 -17.65 -2.26 31.56
C VAL A 156 -17.61 -3.58 32.30
N GLU A 157 -16.91 -4.56 31.74
CA GLU A 157 -16.63 -5.80 32.42
C GLU A 157 -15.61 -5.47 33.49
N GLU A 158 -16.04 -5.43 34.75
CA GLU A 158 -15.10 -5.38 35.86
C GLU A 158 -14.16 -6.57 35.72
N ALA A 159 -12.90 -6.27 35.40
CA ALA A 159 -11.84 -7.25 35.25
C ALA A 159 -11.60 -7.96 36.58
N SER A 160 -12.37 -9.00 36.85
CA SER A 160 -11.94 -10.09 37.71
C SER A 160 -10.99 -10.95 36.87
N PRO A 161 -9.73 -11.18 37.30
CA PRO A 161 -8.85 -12.10 36.61
C PRO A 161 -9.33 -13.54 36.88
N SER A 162 -10.39 -13.97 36.20
CA SER A 162 -10.75 -15.38 36.14
C SER A 162 -9.73 -16.06 35.24
N THR A 163 -8.77 -16.74 35.86
CA THR A 163 -7.93 -17.73 35.19
C THR A 163 -8.78 -18.96 34.87
N GLU A 164 -9.77 -18.80 34.00
CA GLU A 164 -10.44 -19.93 33.38
C GLU A 164 -9.46 -20.53 32.37
N THR A 165 -8.69 -21.49 32.88
CA THR A 165 -7.87 -22.36 32.05
C THR A 165 -8.76 -22.99 30.98
N VAL A 166 -8.42 -22.76 29.72
CA VAL A 166 -9.08 -23.37 28.56
C VAL A 166 -8.98 -24.88 28.71
N GLN A 167 -10.00 -25.52 29.27
CA GLN A 167 -10.09 -26.97 29.30
C GLN A 167 -10.48 -27.44 27.91
N ARG A 168 -9.52 -28.09 27.25
CA ARG A 168 -9.79 -28.83 26.01
C ARG A 168 -10.85 -29.90 26.35
N PRO A 169 -12.01 -29.92 25.66
CA PRO A 169 -12.97 -31.01 25.82
C PRO A 169 -12.29 -32.36 25.56
N ASP A 170 -12.44 -33.33 26.46
CA ASP A 170 -11.84 -34.66 26.33
C ASP A 170 -12.44 -35.46 25.16
N GLU A 171 -13.65 -35.12 24.75
CA GLU A 171 -14.33 -35.72 23.61
C GLU A 171 -14.07 -34.88 22.34
N PRO A 172 -13.50 -35.48 21.27
CA PRO A 172 -13.24 -34.75 20.03
C PRO A 172 -14.56 -34.26 19.43
N LEU A 173 -14.69 -32.94 19.29
CA LEU A 173 -15.82 -32.31 18.63
C LEU A 173 -15.94 -32.83 17.19
N GLU A 174 -17.12 -33.35 16.81
CA GLU A 174 -17.38 -33.77 15.43
C GLU A 174 -17.35 -32.55 14.50
N MET A 175 -16.28 -32.47 13.71
CA MET A 175 -16.16 -31.44 12.68
C MET A 175 -17.09 -31.78 11.52
N PRO A 176 -17.91 -30.83 11.03
CA PRO A 176 -18.71 -31.06 9.83
C PRO A 176 -17.78 -31.41 8.67
N THR A 177 -17.88 -32.63 8.16
CA THR A 177 -17.11 -33.09 7.01
C THR A 177 -17.78 -32.61 5.72
N ARG A 178 -16.97 -32.21 4.74
CA ARG A 178 -17.43 -31.68 3.44
C ARG A 178 -18.12 -32.72 2.55
N ILE A 179 -18.26 -33.96 3.00
CA ILE A 179 -18.68 -35.09 2.16
C ILE A 179 -20.03 -35.62 2.67
N THR A 180 -21.06 -34.83 2.45
CA THR A 180 -22.38 -35.37 2.10
C THR A 180 -22.73 -34.80 0.74
N GLY A 181 -22.17 -35.43 -0.30
CA GLY A 181 -22.59 -35.18 -1.67
C GLY A 181 -24.01 -35.71 -1.86
N ALA A 182 -25.01 -34.95 -1.43
CA ALA A 182 -26.39 -35.22 -1.81
C ALA A 182 -26.50 -35.03 -3.34
N ARG A 183 -26.68 -36.13 -4.07
CA ARG A 183 -26.88 -36.12 -5.52
C ARG A 183 -28.23 -35.46 -5.81
N ARG A 184 -28.23 -34.16 -6.10
CA ARG A 184 -29.42 -33.42 -6.52
C ARG A 184 -29.63 -33.62 -8.03
N GLY A 185 -30.39 -34.66 -8.37
CA GLY A 185 -30.91 -34.89 -9.71
C GLY A 185 -30.03 -35.75 -10.62
N ASP A 186 -30.66 -36.29 -11.66
CA ASP A 186 -29.99 -36.88 -12.81
C ASP A 186 -29.72 -35.77 -13.84
N ILE A 187 -28.48 -35.71 -14.31
CA ILE A 187 -28.03 -34.76 -15.34
C ILE A 187 -27.85 -35.58 -16.62
N ASP A 188 -28.57 -35.21 -17.68
CA ASP A 188 -28.26 -35.67 -19.02
C ASP A 188 -26.98 -35.00 -19.49
N TYR A 189 -25.99 -35.80 -19.85
CA TYR A 189 -24.74 -35.30 -20.42
C TYR A 189 -24.98 -34.91 -21.86
N SER A 190 -24.91 -33.60 -22.14
CA SER A 190 -24.72 -33.08 -23.49
C SER A 190 -23.27 -32.67 -23.66
N ASP A 191 -22.62 -33.10 -24.75
CA ASP A 191 -21.29 -32.64 -25.12
C ASP A 191 -21.32 -31.12 -25.36
N LEU A 192 -20.81 -30.37 -24.38
CA LEU A 192 -20.56 -28.93 -24.46
C LEU A 192 -19.05 -28.75 -24.52
N GLY A 193 -18.52 -28.42 -25.70
CA GLY A 193 -17.07 -28.19 -25.87
C GLY A 193 -16.46 -28.71 -27.16
N GLY A 194 -17.25 -29.27 -28.09
CA GLY A 194 -16.81 -29.41 -29.47
C GLY A 194 -16.61 -28.02 -30.07
N ASP A 195 -15.36 -27.59 -30.22
CA ASP A 195 -15.01 -26.37 -30.95
C ASP A 195 -15.22 -26.65 -32.45
N GLU A 196 -16.49 -26.69 -32.87
CA GLU A 196 -16.86 -26.84 -34.28
C GLU A 196 -16.65 -25.50 -35.00
N VAL A 197 -15.40 -25.07 -35.08
CA VAL A 197 -15.00 -23.92 -35.89
C VAL A 197 -14.66 -24.44 -37.27
N ALA A 198 -15.43 -24.01 -38.27
CA ALA A 198 -15.08 -24.24 -39.66
C ALA A 198 -13.69 -23.62 -39.96
N PRO A 199 -12.84 -24.28 -40.77
CA PRO A 199 -11.55 -23.73 -41.17
C PRO A 199 -11.69 -22.32 -41.79
N ILE A 200 -10.95 -21.35 -41.27
CA ILE A 200 -10.95 -19.95 -41.75
C ILE A 200 -10.45 -19.82 -43.20
N ALA A 201 -9.75 -20.83 -43.71
CA ALA A 201 -9.05 -20.78 -45.00
C ALA A 201 -9.97 -20.85 -46.23
N ASP A 202 -11.19 -21.37 -46.10
CA ASP A 202 -12.06 -21.66 -47.26
C ASP A 202 -12.95 -20.48 -47.68
N GLY A 203 -12.80 -19.31 -47.05
CA GLY A 203 -13.39 -18.04 -47.51
C GLY A 203 -14.92 -17.99 -47.55
N HIS A 204 -15.62 -19.00 -46.99
CA HIS A 204 -17.06 -18.97 -46.87
C HIS A 204 -17.46 -18.07 -45.68
N PRO A 205 -18.38 -17.12 -45.86
CA PRO A 205 -18.86 -16.31 -44.74
C PRO A 205 -19.49 -17.24 -43.70
N ALA A 206 -19.10 -17.08 -42.43
CA ALA A 206 -19.76 -17.76 -41.33
C ALA A 206 -21.27 -17.47 -41.41
N ASP A 207 -22.10 -18.51 -41.35
CA ASP A 207 -23.55 -18.39 -41.47
C ASP A 207 -24.07 -17.31 -40.51
N ALA A 208 -24.60 -16.23 -41.09
CA ALA A 208 -25.08 -15.06 -40.35
C ALA A 208 -26.33 -15.39 -39.51
N ASP A 209 -27.00 -16.51 -39.81
CA ASP A 209 -28.25 -16.95 -39.21
C ASP A 209 -28.07 -18.00 -38.09
N ALA A 210 -26.84 -18.30 -37.68
CA ALA A 210 -26.63 -19.15 -36.51
C ALA A 210 -27.20 -18.45 -35.25
N PRO A 211 -28.13 -19.08 -34.52
CA PRO A 211 -28.75 -18.47 -33.35
C PRO A 211 -27.66 -18.07 -32.36
N ALA A 212 -27.72 -16.82 -31.88
CA ALA A 212 -26.72 -16.27 -30.98
C ALA A 212 -26.61 -17.16 -29.73
N ASP A 213 -25.48 -17.86 -29.63
CA ASP A 213 -25.02 -18.49 -28.40
C ASP A 213 -24.99 -17.40 -27.31
N LEU A 214 -25.98 -17.42 -26.41
CA LEU A 214 -26.17 -16.41 -25.36
C LEU A 214 -24.98 -16.33 -24.38
N THR A 215 -23.97 -17.19 -24.55
CA THR A 215 -22.71 -17.14 -23.82
C THR A 215 -21.66 -16.24 -24.48
N ARG A 216 -21.87 -15.78 -25.73
CA ARG A 216 -20.92 -14.97 -26.50
C ARG A 216 -21.51 -13.66 -26.96
N VAL A 217 -20.94 -12.56 -26.48
CA VAL A 217 -21.26 -11.21 -26.97
C VAL A 217 -20.49 -10.97 -28.28
N ARG A 218 -21.20 -10.89 -29.41
CA ARG A 218 -20.60 -10.43 -30.68
C ARG A 218 -20.28 -8.94 -30.54
N ARG A 219 -18.99 -8.58 -30.54
CA ARG A 219 -18.56 -7.18 -30.57
C ARG A 219 -18.73 -6.63 -31.98
N GLU A 220 -19.61 -5.66 -32.15
CA GLU A 220 -19.61 -4.82 -33.34
C GLU A 220 -18.32 -4.02 -33.36
N GLN A 221 -17.49 -4.17 -34.40
CA GLN A 221 -16.30 -3.35 -34.59
C GLN A 221 -16.73 -1.94 -35.00
N ARG A 222 -17.16 -1.12 -34.05
CA ARG A 222 -17.35 0.32 -34.23
C ARG A 222 -16.15 1.11 -33.68
N PRO A 223 -15.78 2.23 -34.30
CA PRO A 223 -14.77 3.14 -33.77
C PRO A 223 -15.13 3.62 -32.35
N PRO A 224 -14.14 3.90 -31.48
CA PRO A 224 -14.40 4.37 -30.12
C PRO A 224 -15.10 5.75 -30.14
N SER A 225 -16.27 5.84 -29.52
CA SER A 225 -17.04 7.10 -29.41
C SER A 225 -16.37 8.15 -28.50
N ILE A 226 -15.31 7.79 -27.79
CA ILE A 226 -14.57 8.69 -26.89
C ILE A 226 -13.76 9.76 -27.64
N PHE A 227 -13.55 9.59 -28.95
CA PHE A 227 -12.84 10.55 -29.80
C PHE A 227 -13.78 11.30 -30.75
N ASP A 228 -15.10 11.12 -30.59
CA ASP A 228 -16.11 11.80 -31.40
C ASP A 228 -16.30 13.22 -30.86
N ASP A 229 -15.38 14.10 -31.23
CA ASP A 229 -15.28 15.49 -30.78
C ASP A 229 -16.27 16.37 -31.57
N SER A 230 -17.57 16.08 -31.43
CA SER A 230 -18.63 16.96 -31.95
C SER A 230 -18.79 18.16 -31.01
N ARG A 231 -18.04 19.23 -31.30
CA ARG A 231 -18.17 20.55 -30.68
C ARG A 231 -19.64 21.01 -30.66
N PRO A 232 -20.14 21.62 -29.58
CA PRO A 232 -21.49 22.17 -29.56
C PRO A 232 -21.51 23.49 -30.35
N SER A 233 -21.88 23.43 -31.63
CA SER A 233 -22.16 24.64 -32.43
C SER A 233 -23.61 25.08 -32.23
N THR A 234 -23.78 26.10 -31.39
CA THR A 234 -24.66 27.27 -31.53
C THR A 234 -26.08 27.11 -32.11
N ARG A 235 -27.05 27.31 -31.19
CA ARG A 235 -28.39 27.92 -31.28
C ARG A 235 -29.47 27.30 -32.21
N PRO A 236 -30.74 27.34 -31.75
CA PRO A 236 -31.88 26.76 -32.46
C PRO A 236 -32.49 27.80 -33.40
N ASP A 237 -32.82 27.41 -34.62
CA ASP A 237 -33.82 28.04 -35.47
C ASP A 237 -34.13 27.05 -36.61
N THR A 238 -35.32 26.43 -36.59
CA THR A 238 -36.46 26.76 -37.49
C THR A 238 -36.10 26.50 -38.97
N ASP A 239 -36.81 25.71 -39.77
CA ASP A 239 -38.16 25.12 -39.74
C ASP A 239 -38.21 24.07 -40.91
N PRO A 240 -39.32 23.79 -41.62
CA PRO A 240 -39.92 22.46 -41.74
C PRO A 240 -39.83 21.86 -43.17
N GLU A 241 -40.65 20.81 -43.40
CA GLU A 241 -41.10 20.26 -44.70
C GLU A 241 -40.14 19.27 -45.37
N GLN A 242 -40.29 17.96 -45.13
CA GLN A 242 -41.27 17.08 -45.79
C GLN A 242 -41.34 17.27 -47.31
N HIS A 243 -40.66 16.39 -48.06
CA HIS A 243 -40.96 16.19 -49.46
C HIS A 243 -41.25 14.71 -49.76
N MET A 244 -42.47 14.52 -50.27
CA MET A 244 -42.79 13.63 -51.38
C MET A 244 -43.00 12.14 -51.05
N GLU A 245 -44.16 11.83 -50.46
CA GLU A 245 -44.86 10.60 -50.83
C GLU A 245 -45.49 10.80 -52.21
N ARG A 246 -45.05 10.01 -53.18
CA ARG A 246 -45.77 9.78 -54.43
C ARG A 246 -45.96 8.28 -54.57
N ASN A 247 -46.97 7.75 -53.88
CA ASN A 247 -47.48 6.42 -54.15
C ASN A 247 -48.37 6.50 -55.39
N THR A 248 -48.01 5.69 -56.37
CA THR A 248 -48.84 5.38 -57.53
C THR A 248 -49.31 3.95 -57.27
N ASP A 249 -50.61 3.72 -57.19
CA ASP A 249 -51.30 2.64 -57.89
C ASP A 249 -52.81 2.68 -57.63
N GLU A 250 -53.52 2.23 -58.68
CA GLU A 250 -54.95 2.05 -58.97
C GLU A 250 -56.02 2.17 -57.86
#